data_AF-A0A1G9UAM5-F1
#
_entry.id   AF-A0A1G9UAM5-F1
#
_cell.length_a   1.000
_cell.length_b   1.000
_cell.length_c   1.000
_cell.angle_alpha   90.00
_cell.angle_beta   90.00
_cell.angle_gamma   90.00
#
_symmetry.space_group_name_H-M   'P 1'
#
loop_
_entity.id
_entity.type
_entity.pdbx_description
1 polymer ?
#
loop_
_entity_poly.entity_id
_entity_poly.type
_entity_poly.pdbx_seq_one_letter_code
_entity_poly.pdbx_strand_id
1 'polypeptide(L)'
;MNGRALRTTLVVLCAVWLVAAPFAGGGVAAQAAATGDSADVAVCDSVESSGTVAVATVPGSDEPLRDDRALYAGTRLTIRLCDADGVVTPYGESGAWFLAAWDGYEIQNTTDSSVTIRLTEGYGQLTVASQVRPTGKAETGPTVTEPTPNVVQPAFGDGTLFVPTADAVGTYGEHEASYRTALNETAATTDRLESLSSAVNGSGLTDTRATNATETLRALAAATNATDRTGGEYRSYLFRVAAESPTPGVAVDAIDASREREDTVEQDAAGAVESYESALDARASDARSTVKTNLLVGLVGGLLVGVVLGGVVPYVAASSTEGRIRVDSSAEYSRKAQWLPVGVGVLVLLATVGLLVATDGLSILTVIL
;
A
#
# COMPACT_ATOMS: atom_id res chain seq x y z
N MET A 1 22.32 8.90 60.01
CA MET A 1 23.11 7.67 59.75
C MET A 1 22.53 6.99 58.53
N ASN A 2 23.26 6.50 57.52
CA ASN A 2 24.69 6.59 57.17
C ASN A 2 24.81 6.73 55.63
N GLY A 3 25.93 7.11 55.02
CA GLY A 3 27.25 7.45 55.57
C GLY A 3 28.40 6.94 54.68
N ARG A 4 28.65 7.62 53.54
CA ARG A 4 29.82 7.47 52.62
C ARG A 4 29.90 6.17 51.80
N ALA A 5 30.76 6.01 50.78
CA ALA A 5 31.22 6.88 49.66
C ALA A 5 32.37 6.14 48.91
N LEU A 6 32.37 6.12 47.57
CA LEU A 6 33.52 5.85 46.65
C LEU A 6 32.93 5.90 45.22
N ARG A 7 33.15 6.87 44.31
CA ARG A 7 34.31 7.69 43.82
C ARG A 7 35.32 6.93 42.94
N THR A 8 35.70 7.62 41.84
CA THR A 8 36.87 7.41 40.93
C THR A 8 36.81 6.17 40.00
N THR A 9 37.31 6.19 38.74
CA THR A 9 38.41 7.01 38.17
C THR A 9 38.39 7.13 36.61
N LEU A 10 38.91 8.26 36.07
CA LEU A 10 39.70 8.54 34.83
C LEU A 10 39.37 7.85 33.45
N VAL A 11 39.24 8.50 32.24
CA VAL A 11 40.03 9.51 31.44
C VAL A 11 40.96 8.88 30.37
N VAL A 12 41.37 9.63 29.31
CA VAL A 12 42.38 9.33 28.23
C VAL A 12 41.78 8.74 26.90
N LEU A 13 42.08 9.16 25.65
CA LEU A 13 42.75 10.35 25.05
C LEU A 13 42.35 10.59 23.54
N CYS A 14 42.81 11.72 23.02
CA CYS A 14 42.75 12.29 21.65
C CYS A 14 43.35 11.50 20.46
N ALA A 15 42.88 11.82 19.24
CA ALA A 15 43.66 12.26 18.03
C ALA A 15 42.69 12.36 16.83
N VAL A 16 42.22 13.52 16.34
CA VAL A 16 42.91 14.62 15.65
C VAL A 16 44.06 14.18 14.74
N TRP A 17 43.81 14.19 13.43
CA TRP A 17 44.83 14.43 12.40
C TRP A 17 44.27 15.45 11.40
N LEU A 18 45.02 16.53 11.20
CA LEU A 18 44.65 17.69 10.40
C LEU A 18 45.88 18.05 9.57
N VAL A 19 45.88 17.68 8.29
CA VAL A 19 47.02 17.91 7.39
C VAL A 19 46.74 19.12 6.51
N ALA A 20 47.29 20.26 6.91
CA ALA A 20 47.46 21.42 6.04
C ALA A 20 48.93 21.50 5.62
N ALA A 21 49.18 21.66 4.32
CA ALA A 21 50.52 21.86 3.77
C ALA A 21 50.50 23.10 2.84
N PRO A 22 51.19 24.20 3.20
CA PRO A 22 51.30 25.39 2.35
C PRO A 22 52.71 25.59 1.79
N PHE A 23 52.86 25.69 0.47
CA PHE A 23 53.95 26.39 -0.24
C PHE A 23 53.41 26.78 -1.63
N ALA A 24 53.32 28.06 -1.99
CA ALA A 24 54.37 28.82 -2.69
C ALA A 24 54.93 28.08 -3.93
N GLY A 25 54.94 28.63 -5.14
CA GLY A 25 54.54 29.96 -5.62
C GLY A 25 55.25 30.22 -6.95
N GLY A 26 54.56 30.71 -7.98
CA GLY A 26 55.16 30.88 -9.30
C GLY A 26 54.15 31.42 -10.32
N GLY A 27 54.26 32.70 -10.64
CA GLY A 27 53.44 33.30 -11.69
C GLY A 27 53.98 32.94 -13.06
N VAL A 28 53.16 32.28 -13.88
CA VAL A 28 53.29 32.26 -15.34
C VAL A 28 52.03 32.89 -15.93
N ALA A 29 52.20 34.02 -16.62
CA ALA A 29 51.14 34.60 -17.42
C ALA A 29 50.94 33.74 -18.68
N ALA A 30 50.18 32.67 -18.55
CA ALA A 30 49.72 31.91 -19.71
C ALA A 30 48.71 32.76 -20.47
N GLN A 31 49.04 33.11 -21.71
CA GLN A 31 48.05 33.63 -22.65
C GLN A 31 46.97 32.57 -22.85
N ALA A 32 45.71 32.97 -22.74
CA ALA A 32 44.59 32.11 -23.09
C ALA A 32 44.61 31.85 -24.60
N ALA A 33 45.29 30.77 -25.00
CA ALA A 33 44.98 30.13 -26.26
C ALA A 33 43.53 29.65 -26.19
N ALA A 34 42.75 29.89 -27.24
CA ALA A 34 41.39 29.39 -27.34
C ALA A 34 41.41 27.86 -27.47
N THR A 35 41.36 27.17 -26.33
CA THR A 35 41.09 25.74 -26.28
C THR A 35 39.63 25.53 -26.60
N GLY A 36 39.32 25.06 -27.82
CA GLY A 36 38.09 24.30 -28.02
C GLY A 36 38.08 23.17 -27.00
N ASP A 37 36.99 23.03 -26.25
CA ASP A 37 36.96 22.15 -25.09
C ASP A 37 37.16 20.70 -25.54
N SER A 38 38.15 20.00 -24.98
CA SER A 38 38.54 18.67 -25.46
C SER A 38 37.43 17.61 -25.32
N ALA A 39 36.43 17.87 -24.46
CA ALA A 39 35.22 17.06 -24.37
C ALA A 39 34.29 17.21 -25.58
N ASP A 40 34.25 18.38 -26.22
CA ASP A 40 33.32 18.63 -27.34
C ASP A 40 33.70 17.80 -28.59
N VAL A 41 35.00 17.65 -28.86
CA VAL A 41 35.53 16.84 -29.97
C VAL A 41 35.22 15.35 -29.76
N ALA A 42 35.50 14.83 -28.56
CA ALA A 42 35.31 13.42 -28.22
C ALA A 42 33.86 12.93 -28.35
N VAL A 43 32.87 13.82 -28.13
CA VAL A 43 31.45 13.50 -28.33
C VAL A 43 31.12 13.33 -29.82
N CYS A 44 31.62 14.19 -30.70
CA CYS A 44 31.38 14.07 -32.14
C CYS A 44 32.10 12.87 -32.77
N ASP A 45 33.34 12.57 -32.35
CA ASP A 45 34.09 11.38 -32.79
C ASP A 45 33.37 10.06 -32.50
N SER A 46 32.43 10.06 -31.54
CA SER A 46 31.63 8.88 -31.16
C SER A 46 30.39 8.62 -32.04
N VAL A 47 30.18 9.43 -33.08
CA VAL A 47 29.00 9.39 -33.96
C VAL A 47 29.45 9.26 -35.41
N GLU A 48 29.51 8.03 -35.91
CA GLU A 48 29.78 7.76 -37.33
C GLU A 48 28.61 8.30 -38.20
N SER A 49 28.83 9.42 -38.89
CA SER A 49 27.84 10.04 -39.75
C SER A 49 28.44 10.55 -41.07
N SER A 50 27.69 10.36 -42.16
CA SER A 50 27.99 10.96 -43.47
C SER A 50 27.41 12.37 -43.66
N GLY A 51 26.64 12.87 -42.69
CA GLY A 51 25.95 14.16 -42.71
C GLY A 51 25.96 14.86 -41.35
N THR A 52 25.31 16.02 -41.25
CA THR A 52 25.32 16.81 -40.01
C THR A 52 24.28 16.27 -38.99
N VAL A 53 24.70 15.97 -37.76
CA VAL A 53 23.90 15.33 -36.70
C VAL A 53 23.83 16.20 -35.46
N ALA A 54 22.65 16.35 -34.88
CA ALA A 54 22.48 16.97 -33.56
C ALA A 54 22.65 15.91 -32.46
N VAL A 55 23.62 16.10 -31.58
CA VAL A 55 23.95 15.17 -30.48
C VAL A 55 23.55 15.81 -29.16
N ALA A 56 22.83 15.08 -28.30
CA ALA A 56 22.48 15.53 -26.96
C ALA A 56 23.14 14.65 -25.89
N THR A 57 23.58 15.26 -24.80
CA THR A 57 24.24 14.61 -23.64
C THR A 57 23.58 15.09 -22.34
N VAL A 58 23.60 14.25 -21.30
CA VAL A 58 23.08 14.60 -19.97
C VAL A 58 24.22 15.04 -19.03
N PRO A 59 24.02 16.01 -18.12
CA PRO A 59 25.06 16.46 -17.21
C PRO A 59 25.71 15.32 -16.41
N GLY A 60 27.04 15.25 -16.46
CA GLY A 60 27.81 14.20 -15.80
C GLY A 60 28.01 12.93 -16.63
N SER A 61 27.54 12.90 -17.88
CA SER A 61 27.89 11.88 -18.86
C SER A 61 28.27 12.51 -20.20
N ASP A 62 29.41 12.09 -20.74
CA ASP A 62 29.82 12.39 -22.12
C ASP A 62 29.24 11.39 -23.13
N GLU A 63 28.48 10.39 -22.67
CA GLU A 63 27.82 9.43 -23.55
C GLU A 63 26.62 10.08 -24.27
N PRO A 64 26.58 10.08 -25.62
CA PRO A 64 25.49 10.68 -26.36
C PRO A 64 24.19 9.89 -26.18
N LEU A 65 23.06 10.60 -26.09
CA LEU A 65 21.74 10.00 -26.15
C LEU A 65 21.54 9.35 -27.52
N ARG A 66 21.60 8.02 -27.53
CA ARG A 66 21.26 7.18 -28.68
C ARG A 66 19.81 6.71 -28.56
N ASP A 67 19.14 6.61 -29.70
CA ASP A 67 17.71 6.28 -29.87
C ASP A 67 16.72 7.20 -29.11
N ASP A 68 15.44 6.86 -29.21
CA ASP A 68 14.37 7.52 -28.47
C ASP A 68 14.52 7.24 -26.96
N ARG A 69 14.34 8.29 -26.14
CA ARG A 69 14.47 8.20 -24.67
C ARG A 69 13.38 8.99 -23.95
N ALA A 70 12.85 8.43 -22.87
CA ALA A 70 11.96 9.14 -21.98
C ALA A 70 12.79 9.93 -20.94
N LEU A 71 12.56 11.24 -20.81
CA LEU A 71 13.22 12.09 -19.79
C LEU A 71 12.18 12.95 -19.07
N TYR A 72 12.37 13.17 -17.77
CA TYR A 72 11.45 14.00 -16.99
C TYR A 72 11.66 15.49 -17.26
N ALA A 73 10.59 16.28 -17.12
CA ALA A 73 10.67 17.74 -17.04
C ALA A 73 11.72 18.19 -15.99
N GLY A 74 12.38 19.32 -16.26
CA GLY A 74 13.51 19.80 -15.46
C GLY A 74 14.87 19.14 -15.79
N THR A 75 14.90 18.03 -16.55
CA THR A 75 16.16 17.45 -17.03
C THR A 75 16.90 18.47 -17.92
N ARG A 76 18.22 18.59 -17.71
CA ARG A 76 19.10 19.42 -18.54
C ARG A 76 19.76 18.57 -19.61
N LEU A 77 19.92 19.14 -20.81
CA LEU A 77 20.58 18.51 -21.95
C LEU A 77 21.59 19.48 -22.55
N THR A 78 22.81 19.02 -22.80
CA THR A 78 23.80 19.76 -23.59
C THR A 78 23.77 19.24 -25.02
N ILE A 79 23.36 20.10 -25.94
CA ILE A 79 23.22 19.82 -27.38
C ILE A 79 24.43 20.39 -28.12
N ARG A 80 24.98 19.59 -29.03
CA ARG A 80 26.04 19.94 -29.97
C ARG A 80 25.60 19.58 -31.39
N LEU A 81 26.18 20.23 -32.38
CA LEU A 81 26.00 19.88 -33.77
C LEU A 81 27.33 19.35 -34.32
N CYS A 82 27.32 18.14 -34.86
CA CYS A 82 28.50 17.45 -35.38
C CYS A 82 28.37 17.26 -36.89
N ASP A 83 29.46 17.35 -37.64
CA ASP A 83 29.57 16.89 -39.03
C ASP A 83 30.88 16.09 -39.24
N ALA A 84 31.23 15.81 -40.49
CA ALA A 84 32.39 14.98 -40.84
C ALA A 84 33.74 15.62 -40.45
N ASP A 85 33.78 16.94 -40.23
CA ASP A 85 34.99 17.68 -39.81
C ASP A 85 35.01 17.94 -38.29
N GLY A 86 33.97 17.55 -37.55
CA GLY A 86 33.88 17.63 -36.09
C GLY A 86 32.71 18.48 -35.58
N VAL A 87 32.96 19.32 -34.57
CA VAL A 87 31.93 20.21 -33.98
C VAL A 87 31.69 21.43 -34.87
N VAL A 88 30.43 21.64 -35.26
CA VAL A 88 30.02 22.82 -36.04
C VAL A 88 30.00 24.06 -35.14
N THR A 89 30.76 25.08 -35.51
CA THR A 89 30.86 26.37 -34.80
C THR A 89 30.73 27.54 -35.77
N PRO A 90 30.34 28.75 -35.31
CA PRO A 90 29.84 29.07 -33.98
C PRO A 90 28.33 28.80 -33.84
N TYR A 91 27.88 28.48 -32.63
CA TYR A 91 26.48 28.52 -32.24
C TYR A 91 25.97 29.97 -32.11
N GLY A 92 24.72 30.24 -32.52
CA GLY A 92 24.02 31.51 -32.32
C GLY A 92 23.12 31.89 -33.50
N GLU A 93 22.20 32.85 -33.32
CA GLU A 93 21.26 33.25 -34.39
C GLU A 93 21.96 33.76 -35.66
N SER A 94 23.13 34.40 -35.51
CA SER A 94 24.01 34.82 -36.60
C SER A 94 25.17 33.84 -36.87
N GLY A 95 25.14 32.66 -36.25
CA GLY A 95 26.18 31.63 -36.33
C GLY A 95 25.94 30.62 -37.45
N ALA A 96 26.68 29.51 -37.40
CA ALA A 96 26.51 28.38 -38.30
C ALA A 96 25.24 27.55 -37.99
N TRP A 97 24.77 27.59 -36.73
CA TRP A 97 23.53 26.96 -36.29
C TRP A 97 23.01 27.57 -34.98
N PHE A 98 21.72 27.39 -34.71
CA PHE A 98 21.09 27.66 -33.40
C PHE A 98 19.90 26.74 -33.15
N LEU A 99 19.30 26.80 -31.96
CA LEU A 99 18.01 26.15 -31.68
C LEU A 99 16.87 27.17 -31.78
N ALA A 100 15.76 26.78 -32.41
CA ALA A 100 14.55 27.61 -32.45
C ALA A 100 14.01 27.91 -31.04
N ALA A 101 13.26 29.00 -30.89
CA ALA A 101 12.45 29.19 -29.69
C ALA A 101 11.27 28.20 -29.70
N TRP A 102 11.07 27.48 -28.60
CA TRP A 102 9.99 26.50 -28.42
C TRP A 102 9.65 26.36 -26.92
N ASP A 103 8.36 26.27 -26.59
CA ASP A 103 7.89 26.31 -25.20
C ASP A 103 8.28 25.05 -24.38
N GLY A 104 8.66 23.97 -25.04
CA GLY A 104 9.07 22.70 -24.43
C GLY A 104 10.51 22.64 -23.88
N TYR A 105 11.29 23.71 -24.03
CA TYR A 105 12.55 23.86 -23.30
C TYR A 105 12.91 25.33 -23.02
N GLU A 106 13.83 25.53 -22.09
CA GLU A 106 14.39 26.82 -21.74
C GLU A 106 15.91 26.78 -21.88
N ILE A 107 16.49 27.65 -22.71
CA ILE A 107 17.95 27.75 -22.89
C ILE A 107 18.59 28.29 -21.61
N GLN A 108 19.53 27.54 -21.03
CA GLN A 108 20.19 27.86 -19.76
C GLN A 108 21.60 28.44 -19.95
N ASN A 109 22.36 27.91 -20.90
CA ASN A 109 23.74 28.31 -21.17
C ASN A 109 24.11 28.06 -22.63
N THR A 110 25.05 28.83 -23.17
CA THR A 110 25.48 28.77 -24.58
C THR A 110 26.99 28.98 -24.67
N THR A 111 27.68 28.12 -25.41
CA THR A 111 29.07 28.30 -25.83
C THR A 111 29.11 28.40 -27.36
N ASP A 112 30.28 28.71 -27.95
CA ASP A 112 30.44 28.70 -29.42
C ASP A 112 30.21 27.30 -30.04
N SER A 113 30.28 26.24 -29.23
CA SER A 113 30.21 24.82 -29.61
C SER A 113 28.93 24.09 -29.18
N SER A 114 28.18 24.62 -28.22
CA SER A 114 27.10 23.88 -27.56
C SER A 114 26.03 24.79 -26.95
N VAL A 115 24.85 24.21 -26.71
CA VAL A 115 23.78 24.85 -25.94
C VAL A 115 23.24 23.91 -24.88
N THR A 116 23.16 24.37 -23.64
CA THR A 116 22.48 23.67 -22.55
C THR A 116 21.04 24.13 -22.47
N ILE A 117 20.09 23.22 -22.66
CA ILE A 117 18.66 23.44 -22.46
C ILE A 117 18.17 22.75 -21.17
N ARG A 118 17.04 23.20 -20.63
CA ARG A 118 16.27 22.54 -19.58
C ARG A 118 14.88 22.23 -20.13
N LEU A 119 14.44 20.98 -20.06
CA LEU A 119 13.09 20.58 -20.49
C LEU A 119 12.05 21.21 -19.54
N THR A 120 10.97 21.76 -20.08
CA THR A 120 9.85 22.33 -19.30
C THR A 120 8.79 21.26 -19.02
N GLU A 121 7.80 21.56 -18.16
CA GLU A 121 6.66 20.66 -17.94
C GLU A 121 5.71 20.70 -19.16
N GLY A 122 5.22 19.54 -19.59
CA GLY A 122 4.29 19.45 -20.72
C GLY A 122 4.97 19.59 -22.09
N TYR A 123 6.29 19.36 -22.19
CA TYR A 123 7.01 19.42 -23.46
C TYR A 123 6.60 18.31 -24.45
N GLY A 124 6.05 17.20 -23.95
CA GLY A 124 5.50 16.10 -24.77
C GLY A 124 6.55 15.32 -25.57
N GLN A 125 7.02 15.88 -26.69
CA GLN A 125 8.04 15.24 -27.53
C GLN A 125 8.96 16.28 -28.19
N LEU A 126 10.26 16.11 -27.98
CA LEU A 126 11.35 16.92 -28.54
C LEU A 126 12.23 16.06 -29.45
N THR A 127 12.12 16.21 -30.77
CA THR A 127 13.16 15.74 -31.70
C THR A 127 14.20 16.85 -31.87
N VAL A 128 15.41 16.68 -31.35
CA VAL A 128 16.41 17.77 -31.31
C VAL A 128 16.72 18.32 -32.71
N ALA A 129 16.87 17.43 -33.71
CA ALA A 129 17.17 17.83 -35.08
C ALA A 129 16.10 18.74 -35.71
N SER A 130 14.82 18.58 -35.36
CA SER A 130 13.74 19.43 -35.90
C SER A 130 13.75 20.86 -35.34
N GLN A 131 14.48 21.09 -34.24
CA GLN A 131 14.66 22.41 -33.62
C GLN A 131 15.94 23.12 -34.07
N VAL A 132 16.91 22.42 -34.65
CA VAL A 132 18.11 23.04 -35.22
C VAL A 132 17.75 23.96 -36.39
N ARG A 133 18.35 25.14 -36.42
CA ARG A 133 18.21 26.16 -37.46
C ARG A 133 19.57 26.48 -38.09
N PRO A 134 19.63 26.80 -39.40
CA PRO A 134 18.53 26.82 -40.37
C PRO A 134 17.90 25.43 -40.56
N THR A 135 16.61 25.37 -40.91
CA THR A 135 15.86 24.10 -40.98
C THR A 135 16.51 23.13 -41.96
N GLY A 136 16.73 21.88 -41.54
CA GLY A 136 17.46 20.88 -42.31
C GLY A 136 18.98 20.91 -42.15
N LYS A 137 19.53 21.77 -41.27
CA LYS A 137 20.97 21.79 -40.92
C LYS A 137 21.40 20.61 -40.05
N ALA A 138 20.47 19.94 -39.36
CA ALA A 138 20.67 18.62 -38.77
C ALA A 138 19.79 17.61 -39.50
N GLU A 139 20.38 16.54 -40.01
CA GLU A 139 19.67 15.44 -40.69
C GLU A 139 19.05 14.48 -39.68
N THR A 140 19.77 14.21 -38.59
CA THR A 140 19.33 13.31 -37.50
C THR A 140 19.70 13.89 -36.13
N GLY A 141 19.09 13.34 -35.09
CA GLY A 141 19.35 13.66 -33.70
C GLY A 141 18.34 12.94 -32.78
N PRO A 142 18.59 12.87 -31.47
CA PRO A 142 17.76 12.10 -30.56
C PRO A 142 16.34 12.70 -30.45
N THR A 143 15.36 11.81 -30.28
CA THR A 143 14.01 12.19 -29.87
C THR A 143 13.82 11.87 -28.40
N VAL A 144 13.37 12.88 -27.65
CA VAL A 144 13.08 12.76 -26.24
C VAL A 144 11.57 12.85 -26.06
N THR A 145 10.97 11.91 -25.35
CA THR A 145 9.55 11.97 -24.97
C THR A 145 9.41 12.26 -23.48
N GLU A 146 8.41 13.06 -23.11
CA GLU A 146 8.02 13.22 -21.72
C GLU A 146 7.31 11.94 -21.30
N PRO A 147 7.79 11.19 -20.29
CA PRO A 147 7.07 10.04 -19.81
C PRO A 147 5.75 10.52 -19.19
N THR A 148 4.63 10.05 -19.72
CA THR A 148 3.33 10.24 -19.08
C THR A 148 3.45 9.74 -17.63
N PRO A 149 3.22 10.59 -16.62
CA PRO A 149 3.39 10.17 -15.25
C PRO A 149 2.34 9.10 -14.95
N ASN A 150 2.78 7.90 -14.57
CA ASN A 150 1.85 6.83 -14.18
C ASN A 150 1.26 7.24 -12.83
N VAL A 151 0.03 7.73 -12.83
CA VAL A 151 -0.63 8.29 -11.65
C VAL A 151 -1.99 7.65 -11.42
N VAL A 152 -2.32 7.50 -10.14
CA VAL A 152 -3.63 7.10 -9.65
C VAL A 152 -4.11 8.12 -8.62
N GLN A 153 -5.42 8.29 -8.52
CA GLN A 153 -6.03 9.07 -7.44
C GLN A 153 -6.63 8.07 -6.45
N PRO A 154 -6.07 7.94 -5.23
CA PRO A 154 -6.61 7.02 -4.23
C PRO A 154 -8.06 7.34 -3.87
N ALA A 155 -8.88 6.31 -3.66
CA ALA A 155 -10.21 6.48 -3.06
C ALA A 155 -10.18 6.63 -1.53
N PHE A 156 -9.03 6.39 -0.91
CA PHE A 156 -8.76 6.62 0.50
C PHE A 156 -7.64 7.66 0.58
N GLY A 157 -7.90 8.80 1.23
CA GLY A 157 -6.97 9.94 1.27
C GLY A 157 -7.12 10.90 0.07
N ASP A 158 -6.33 11.97 0.09
CA ASP A 158 -6.35 13.05 -0.91
C ASP A 158 -5.05 13.09 -1.74
N GLY A 159 -5.15 13.66 -2.95
CA GLY A 159 -3.99 13.94 -3.81
C GLY A 159 -3.80 12.94 -4.95
N THR A 160 -2.56 12.87 -5.45
CA THR A 160 -2.17 12.09 -6.62
C THR A 160 -1.00 11.19 -6.26
N LEU A 161 -1.19 9.87 -6.39
CA LEU A 161 -0.17 8.87 -6.12
C LEU A 161 0.54 8.50 -7.41
N PHE A 162 1.85 8.71 -7.46
CA PHE A 162 2.70 8.26 -8.56
C PHE A 162 3.07 6.79 -8.35
N VAL A 163 2.83 5.96 -9.36
CA VAL A 163 3.19 4.53 -9.40
C VAL A 163 4.35 4.30 -10.37
N PRO A 164 5.18 3.25 -10.19
CA PRO A 164 6.43 3.10 -10.96
C PRO A 164 6.24 2.78 -12.44
N THR A 165 5.15 2.10 -12.82
CA THR A 165 4.90 1.63 -14.20
C THR A 165 3.44 1.80 -14.61
N ALA A 166 3.16 1.72 -15.92
CA ALA A 166 1.79 1.72 -16.43
C ALA A 166 0.99 0.51 -15.95
N ASP A 167 1.62 -0.67 -15.88
CA ASP A 167 0.97 -1.89 -15.36
C ASP A 167 0.58 -1.73 -13.87
N ALA A 168 1.38 -1.00 -13.09
CA ALA A 168 1.10 -0.71 -11.69
C ALA A 168 -0.18 0.12 -11.49
N VAL A 169 -0.61 0.91 -12.48
CA VAL A 169 -1.93 1.60 -12.47
C VAL A 169 -3.06 0.57 -12.43
N GLY A 170 -2.96 -0.50 -13.22
CA GLY A 170 -3.91 -1.60 -13.24
C GLY A 170 -3.91 -2.40 -11.93
N THR A 171 -2.73 -2.83 -11.48
CA THR A 171 -2.59 -3.58 -10.21
C THR A 171 -3.09 -2.79 -9.00
N TYR A 172 -2.86 -1.47 -8.97
CA TYR A 172 -3.42 -0.59 -7.94
C TYR A 172 -4.95 -0.62 -7.94
N GLY A 173 -5.57 -0.41 -9.11
CA GLY A 173 -7.02 -0.40 -9.26
C GLY A 173 -7.66 -1.74 -8.86
N GLU A 174 -7.02 -2.86 -9.17
CA GLU A 174 -7.48 -4.20 -8.76
C GLU A 174 -7.46 -4.39 -7.23
N HIS A 175 -6.37 -3.99 -6.56
CA HIS A 175 -6.28 -4.06 -5.10
C HIS A 175 -7.28 -3.12 -4.42
N GLU A 176 -7.41 -1.88 -4.89
CA GLU A 176 -8.37 -0.92 -4.31
C GLU A 176 -9.82 -1.40 -4.50
N ALA A 177 -10.19 -1.82 -5.71
CA ALA A 177 -11.54 -2.30 -6.00
C ALA A 177 -11.90 -3.54 -5.19
N SER A 178 -10.95 -4.47 -5.00
CA SER A 178 -11.13 -5.66 -4.18
C SER A 178 -11.39 -5.30 -2.71
N TYR A 179 -10.57 -4.40 -2.15
CA TYR A 179 -10.71 -3.95 -0.76
C TYR A 179 -12.01 -3.17 -0.52
N ARG A 180 -12.37 -2.25 -1.43
CA ARG A 180 -13.64 -1.52 -1.38
C ARG A 180 -14.85 -2.44 -1.48
N THR A 181 -14.76 -3.52 -2.25
CA THR A 181 -15.81 -4.53 -2.35
C THR A 181 -15.99 -5.25 -1.02
N ALA A 182 -14.91 -5.69 -0.38
CA ALA A 182 -14.96 -6.35 0.92
C ALA A 182 -15.55 -5.44 2.03
N LEU A 183 -15.13 -4.17 2.11
CA LEU A 183 -15.72 -3.19 3.03
C LEU A 183 -17.24 -3.02 2.83
N ASN A 184 -17.69 -2.94 1.58
CA ASN A 184 -19.11 -2.82 1.26
C ASN A 184 -19.90 -4.10 1.58
N GLU A 185 -19.32 -5.28 1.38
CA GLU A 185 -19.93 -6.57 1.72
C GLU A 185 -20.07 -6.74 3.24
N THR A 186 -19.07 -6.31 4.01
CA THR A 186 -19.12 -6.30 5.49
C THR A 186 -20.23 -5.36 5.97
N ALA A 187 -20.24 -4.11 5.52
CA ALA A 187 -21.30 -3.14 5.88
C ALA A 187 -22.70 -3.65 5.50
N ALA A 188 -22.90 -4.13 4.27
CA ALA A 188 -24.19 -4.65 3.83
C ALA A 188 -24.64 -5.93 4.57
N THR A 189 -23.72 -6.65 5.21
CA THR A 189 -24.02 -7.81 6.06
C THR A 189 -24.30 -7.40 7.51
N THR A 190 -23.63 -6.35 8.00
CA THR A 190 -23.95 -5.66 9.26
C THR A 190 -25.40 -5.14 9.24
N ASP A 191 -25.80 -4.40 8.20
CA ASP A 191 -27.18 -3.89 8.02
C ASP A 191 -28.25 -5.01 8.11
N ARG A 192 -27.93 -6.19 7.56
CA ARG A 192 -28.80 -7.38 7.60
C ARG A 192 -28.90 -7.95 9.01
N LEU A 193 -27.82 -7.95 9.78
CA LEU A 193 -27.79 -8.42 11.16
C LEU A 193 -28.60 -7.49 12.08
N GLU A 194 -28.46 -6.18 11.93
CA GLU A 194 -29.28 -5.20 12.67
C GLU A 194 -30.78 -5.32 12.34
N SER A 195 -31.10 -5.51 11.06
CA SER A 195 -32.47 -5.78 10.61
C SER A 195 -33.05 -7.04 11.25
N LEU A 196 -32.24 -8.10 11.41
CA LEU A 196 -32.63 -9.33 12.10
C LEU A 196 -32.79 -9.12 13.61
N SER A 197 -31.88 -8.41 14.27
CA SER A 197 -32.01 -8.04 15.70
C SER A 197 -33.32 -7.30 15.98
N SER A 198 -33.64 -6.31 15.15
CA SER A 198 -34.91 -5.57 15.19
C SER A 198 -36.13 -6.49 15.03
N ALA A 199 -36.08 -7.45 14.11
CA ALA A 199 -37.17 -8.41 13.89
C ALA A 199 -37.38 -9.38 15.08
N VAL A 200 -36.29 -9.80 15.75
CA VAL A 200 -36.31 -10.62 16.97
C VAL A 200 -36.98 -9.87 18.13
N ASN A 201 -36.64 -8.60 18.31
CA ASN A 201 -37.25 -7.73 19.32
C ASN A 201 -38.74 -7.43 19.03
N GLY A 202 -39.13 -7.30 17.77
CA GLY A 202 -40.53 -7.05 17.40
C GLY A 202 -41.46 -8.27 17.49
N SER A 203 -41.03 -9.44 17.01
CA SER A 203 -41.97 -10.54 16.69
C SER A 203 -41.50 -11.96 17.03
N GLY A 204 -40.47 -12.08 17.88
CA GLY A 204 -40.00 -13.35 18.45
C GLY A 204 -39.07 -14.16 17.55
N LEU A 205 -38.41 -15.17 18.12
CA LEU A 205 -37.61 -16.13 17.36
C LEU A 205 -38.52 -17.17 16.70
N THR A 206 -38.27 -17.45 15.42
CA THR A 206 -38.82 -18.60 14.69
C THR A 206 -37.66 -19.39 14.08
N ASP A 207 -37.84 -20.67 13.76
CA ASP A 207 -36.77 -21.51 13.20
C ASP A 207 -36.17 -20.91 11.91
N THR A 208 -37.01 -20.30 11.07
CA THR A 208 -36.57 -19.55 9.88
C THR A 208 -35.69 -18.35 10.25
N ARG A 209 -36.04 -17.57 11.29
CA ARG A 209 -35.24 -16.43 11.74
C ARG A 209 -33.91 -16.86 12.37
N ALA A 210 -33.92 -17.94 13.16
CA ALA A 210 -32.71 -18.50 13.74
C ALA A 210 -31.75 -19.04 12.67
N THR A 211 -32.29 -19.66 11.61
CA THR A 211 -31.53 -20.10 10.44
C THR A 211 -30.91 -18.90 9.71
N ASN A 212 -31.72 -17.88 9.36
CA ASN A 212 -31.26 -16.68 8.67
C ASN A 212 -30.20 -15.90 9.48
N ALA A 213 -30.34 -15.81 10.79
CA ALA A 213 -29.35 -15.18 11.66
C ALA A 213 -28.04 -15.98 11.71
N THR A 214 -28.10 -17.31 11.78
CA THR A 214 -26.90 -18.17 11.73
C THR A 214 -26.18 -18.06 10.38
N GLU A 215 -26.91 -17.92 9.29
CA GLU A 215 -26.37 -17.67 7.95
C GLU A 215 -25.74 -16.27 7.85
N THR A 216 -26.43 -15.24 8.36
CA THR A 216 -25.94 -13.85 8.36
C THR A 216 -24.68 -13.68 9.22
N LEU A 217 -24.59 -14.34 10.38
CA LEU A 217 -23.39 -14.33 11.22
C LEU A 217 -22.20 -15.03 10.54
N ARG A 218 -22.42 -16.12 9.77
CA ARG A 218 -21.35 -16.72 8.96
C ARG A 218 -20.94 -15.82 7.80
N ALA A 219 -21.91 -15.19 7.13
CA ALA A 219 -21.62 -14.25 6.05
C ALA A 219 -20.83 -13.04 6.57
N LEU A 220 -21.16 -12.52 7.77
CA LEU A 220 -20.44 -11.43 8.39
C LEU A 220 -18.98 -11.83 8.68
N ALA A 221 -18.77 -12.96 9.37
CA ALA A 221 -17.41 -13.46 9.65
C ALA A 221 -16.58 -13.72 8.38
N ALA A 222 -17.22 -14.15 7.28
CA ALA A 222 -16.55 -14.31 5.99
C ALA A 222 -16.20 -12.96 5.33
N ALA A 223 -17.10 -11.96 5.42
CA ALA A 223 -16.89 -10.62 4.90
C ALA A 223 -15.80 -9.85 5.68
N THR A 224 -15.77 -9.96 7.01
CA THR A 224 -14.70 -9.40 7.85
C THR A 224 -13.34 -10.00 7.45
N ASN A 225 -13.22 -11.33 7.39
CA ASN A 225 -11.98 -11.99 6.95
C ASN A 225 -11.55 -11.57 5.52
N ALA A 226 -12.51 -11.41 4.60
CA ALA A 226 -12.23 -10.87 3.27
C ALA A 226 -11.71 -9.41 3.32
N THR A 227 -12.23 -8.60 4.25
CA THR A 227 -11.80 -7.22 4.52
C THR A 227 -10.37 -7.21 5.06
N ASP A 228 -10.07 -7.95 6.13
CA ASP A 228 -8.72 -8.08 6.72
C ASP A 228 -7.68 -8.45 5.65
N ARG A 229 -8.00 -9.46 4.82
CA ARG A 229 -7.10 -9.98 3.79
C ARG A 229 -6.87 -8.95 2.68
N THR A 230 -7.94 -8.39 2.13
CA THR A 230 -7.83 -7.43 1.00
C THR A 230 -7.27 -6.09 1.44
N GLY A 231 -7.56 -5.65 2.67
CA GLY A 231 -6.95 -4.47 3.29
C GLY A 231 -5.46 -4.68 3.57
N GLY A 232 -5.06 -5.87 4.04
CA GLY A 232 -3.66 -6.27 4.17
C GLY A 232 -2.92 -6.26 2.83
N GLU A 233 -3.53 -6.80 1.76
CA GLU A 233 -2.99 -6.79 0.40
C GLU A 233 -2.86 -5.35 -0.15
N TYR A 234 -3.90 -4.52 -0.02
CA TYR A 234 -3.91 -3.12 -0.46
C TYR A 234 -2.87 -2.27 0.27
N ARG A 235 -2.80 -2.36 1.60
CA ARG A 235 -1.81 -1.63 2.41
C ARG A 235 -0.38 -2.10 2.12
N SER A 236 -0.15 -3.40 1.95
CA SER A 236 1.15 -3.96 1.55
C SER A 236 1.60 -3.47 0.17
N TYR A 237 0.66 -3.33 -0.77
CA TYR A 237 0.91 -2.73 -2.08
C TYR A 237 1.27 -1.24 -1.95
N LEU A 238 0.47 -0.46 -1.21
CA LEU A 238 0.74 0.97 -0.96
C LEU A 238 2.10 1.21 -0.30
N PHE A 239 2.51 0.39 0.67
CA PHE A 239 3.84 0.48 1.28
C PHE A 239 4.98 0.28 0.28
N ARG A 240 4.80 -0.58 -0.73
CA ARG A 240 5.78 -0.77 -1.81
C ARG A 240 5.83 0.42 -2.75
N VAL A 241 4.67 0.92 -3.18
CA VAL A 241 4.57 2.13 -4.01
C VAL A 241 5.21 3.32 -3.28
N ALA A 242 4.96 3.50 -1.99
CA ALA A 242 5.56 4.57 -1.18
C ALA A 242 7.09 4.59 -1.22
N ALA A 243 7.75 3.44 -1.33
CA ALA A 243 9.21 3.34 -1.39
C ALA A 243 9.80 3.77 -2.75
N GLU A 244 8.99 3.71 -3.82
CA GLU A 244 9.39 4.00 -5.20
C GLU A 244 8.80 5.33 -5.72
N SER A 245 7.82 5.90 -5.01
CA SER A 245 7.08 7.09 -5.41
C SER A 245 7.79 8.39 -4.99
N PRO A 246 7.80 9.44 -5.84
CA PRO A 246 8.21 10.80 -5.43
C PRO A 246 7.25 11.43 -4.40
N THR A 247 6.05 10.87 -4.21
CA THR A 247 5.02 11.35 -3.27
C THR A 247 4.70 10.31 -2.19
N PRO A 248 5.65 9.92 -1.33
CA PRO A 248 5.44 8.86 -0.34
C PRO A 248 4.32 9.20 0.68
N GLY A 249 4.13 10.49 0.98
CA GLY A 249 3.07 10.96 1.87
C GLY A 249 1.68 10.53 1.43
N VAL A 250 1.34 10.68 0.15
CA VAL A 250 0.01 10.31 -0.39
C VAL A 250 -0.30 8.82 -0.20
N ALA A 251 0.72 7.95 -0.28
CA ALA A 251 0.55 6.53 -0.01
C ALA A 251 0.35 6.22 1.49
N VAL A 252 0.98 6.99 2.38
CA VAL A 252 0.79 6.87 3.84
C VAL A 252 -0.59 7.40 4.25
N ASP A 253 -0.98 8.56 3.73
CA ASP A 253 -2.30 9.15 3.97
C ASP A 253 -3.42 8.20 3.48
N ALA A 254 -3.21 7.51 2.35
CA ALA A 254 -4.11 6.48 1.86
C ALA A 254 -4.15 5.22 2.75
N ILE A 255 -3.01 4.80 3.31
CA ILE A 255 -2.96 3.69 4.29
C ILE A 255 -3.74 4.05 5.54
N ASP A 256 -3.54 5.25 6.11
CA ASP A 256 -4.18 5.64 7.36
C ASP A 256 -5.69 5.92 7.17
N ALA A 257 -6.09 6.57 6.08
CA ALA A 257 -7.50 6.69 5.69
C ALA A 257 -8.16 5.32 5.43
N SER A 258 -7.42 4.34 4.89
CA SER A 258 -7.93 2.98 4.73
C SER A 258 -8.20 2.29 6.06
N ARG A 259 -7.35 2.53 7.08
CA ARG A 259 -7.50 1.98 8.44
C ARG A 259 -8.66 2.61 9.20
N GLU A 260 -8.77 3.94 9.18
CA GLU A 260 -9.89 4.64 9.82
C GLU A 260 -11.24 4.14 9.26
N ARG A 261 -11.28 3.83 7.95
CA ARG A 261 -12.47 3.24 7.32
C ARG A 261 -12.72 1.78 7.72
N GLU A 262 -11.67 0.97 7.87
CA GLU A 262 -11.73 -0.41 8.36
C GLU A 262 -12.23 -0.45 9.81
N ASP A 263 -11.57 0.30 10.70
CA ASP A 263 -11.90 0.43 12.12
C ASP A 263 -13.36 0.85 12.34
N THR A 264 -13.90 1.73 11.48
CA THR A 264 -15.32 2.13 11.52
C THR A 264 -16.24 0.95 11.18
N VAL A 265 -15.96 0.24 10.07
CA VAL A 265 -16.79 -0.89 9.62
C VAL A 265 -16.70 -2.08 10.58
N GLU A 266 -15.55 -2.30 11.22
CA GLU A 266 -15.39 -3.29 12.29
C GLU A 266 -16.18 -2.92 13.55
N GLN A 267 -16.17 -1.65 13.97
CA GLN A 267 -16.96 -1.16 15.11
C GLN A 267 -18.46 -1.30 14.86
N ASP A 268 -18.94 -0.95 13.67
CA ASP A 268 -20.34 -1.13 13.27
C ASP A 268 -20.71 -2.63 13.28
N ALA A 269 -19.86 -3.50 12.72
CA ALA A 269 -20.07 -4.95 12.73
C ALA A 269 -20.11 -5.54 14.16
N ALA A 270 -19.20 -5.11 15.03
CA ALA A 270 -19.18 -5.54 16.43
C ALA A 270 -20.42 -5.06 17.20
N GLY A 271 -20.82 -3.80 17.01
CA GLY A 271 -22.02 -3.22 17.61
C GLY A 271 -23.32 -3.92 17.18
N ALA A 272 -23.41 -4.33 15.90
CA ALA A 272 -24.54 -5.11 15.41
C ALA A 272 -24.60 -6.52 16.01
N VAL A 273 -23.44 -7.17 16.23
CA VAL A 273 -23.36 -8.46 16.93
C VAL A 273 -23.78 -8.32 18.39
N GLU A 274 -23.24 -7.36 19.14
CA GLU A 274 -23.62 -7.10 20.54
C GLU A 274 -25.11 -6.75 20.68
N SER A 275 -25.65 -5.99 19.73
CA SER A 275 -27.08 -5.66 19.67
C SER A 275 -27.96 -6.88 19.39
N TYR A 276 -27.48 -7.84 18.58
CA TYR A 276 -28.17 -9.10 18.32
C TYR A 276 -28.10 -10.05 19.53
N GLU A 277 -26.95 -10.16 20.19
CA GLU A 277 -26.79 -10.95 21.43
C GLU A 277 -27.68 -10.40 22.56
N SER A 278 -27.70 -9.07 22.74
CA SER A 278 -28.57 -8.39 23.70
C SER A 278 -30.07 -8.65 23.45
N ALA A 279 -30.48 -8.69 22.17
CA ALA A 279 -31.85 -9.04 21.78
C ALA A 279 -32.18 -10.51 22.11
N LEU A 280 -31.24 -11.44 21.93
CA LEU A 280 -31.41 -12.84 22.33
C LEU A 280 -31.52 -13.00 23.85
N ASP A 281 -30.68 -12.31 24.63
CA ASP A 281 -30.66 -12.41 26.09
C ASP A 281 -31.93 -11.82 26.73
N ALA A 282 -32.42 -10.69 26.22
CA ALA A 282 -33.72 -10.14 26.62
C ALA A 282 -34.85 -11.17 26.42
N ARG A 283 -34.90 -11.82 25.25
CA ARG A 283 -35.87 -12.88 24.95
C ARG A 283 -35.69 -14.12 25.82
N ALA A 284 -34.46 -14.52 26.12
CA ALA A 284 -34.18 -15.64 27.01
C ALA A 284 -34.64 -15.35 28.46
N SER A 285 -34.50 -14.10 28.92
CA SER A 285 -34.99 -13.65 30.22
C SER A 285 -36.53 -13.67 30.30
N ASP A 286 -37.22 -13.09 29.31
CA ASP A 286 -38.68 -13.11 29.18
C ASP A 286 -39.22 -14.55 29.17
N ALA A 287 -38.58 -15.43 28.40
CA ALA A 287 -38.93 -16.85 28.33
C ALA A 287 -38.74 -17.56 29.68
N ARG A 288 -37.63 -17.31 30.40
CA ARG A 288 -37.39 -17.88 31.74
C ARG A 288 -38.42 -17.40 32.77
N SER A 289 -38.82 -16.13 32.71
CA SER A 289 -39.88 -15.56 33.55
C SER A 289 -41.24 -16.23 33.26
N THR A 290 -41.55 -16.41 31.98
CA THR A 290 -42.81 -17.03 31.52
C THR A 290 -42.85 -18.53 31.83
N VAL A 291 -41.75 -19.27 31.67
CA VAL A 291 -41.66 -20.72 31.96
C VAL A 291 -41.74 -21.02 33.46
N LYS A 292 -41.27 -20.11 34.34
CA LYS A 292 -41.56 -20.17 35.78
C LYS A 292 -43.06 -20.06 36.11
N THR A 293 -43.86 -19.57 35.18
CA THR A 293 -45.30 -19.32 35.35
C THR A 293 -46.18 -20.34 34.61
N ASN A 294 -45.69 -20.97 33.53
CA ASN A 294 -46.37 -22.07 32.82
C ASN A 294 -45.35 -23.12 32.32
N LEU A 295 -45.26 -24.22 33.06
CA LEU A 295 -44.22 -25.25 32.91
C LEU A 295 -44.73 -26.41 32.05
N LEU A 296 -44.65 -26.27 30.71
CA LEU A 296 -44.74 -27.42 29.77
C LEU A 296 -44.31 -27.14 28.31
N VAL A 297 -44.22 -25.88 27.85
CA VAL A 297 -43.98 -25.56 26.42
C VAL A 297 -42.52 -25.16 26.10
N GLY A 298 -41.72 -24.78 27.09
CA GLY A 298 -40.43 -24.10 26.89
C GLY A 298 -39.23 -24.93 26.43
N LEU A 299 -39.35 -26.26 26.27
CA LEU A 299 -38.20 -27.15 26.12
C LEU A 299 -37.50 -27.04 24.75
N VAL A 300 -38.23 -26.67 23.69
CA VAL A 300 -37.67 -26.52 22.32
C VAL A 300 -36.83 -25.24 22.19
N GLY A 301 -37.31 -24.11 22.73
CA GLY A 301 -36.62 -22.82 22.58
C GLY A 301 -35.28 -22.74 23.31
N GLY A 302 -35.17 -23.36 24.50
CA GLY A 302 -33.94 -23.35 25.28
C GLY A 302 -32.78 -24.13 24.63
N LEU A 303 -33.08 -25.19 23.87
CA LEU A 303 -32.07 -26.02 23.22
C LEU A 303 -31.49 -25.36 21.96
N LEU A 304 -32.30 -24.61 21.21
CA LEU A 304 -31.86 -23.87 20.02
C LEU A 304 -30.87 -22.74 20.36
N VAL A 305 -31.14 -21.96 21.42
CA VAL A 305 -30.25 -20.88 21.88
C VAL A 305 -28.89 -21.43 22.33
N GLY A 306 -28.87 -22.58 23.01
CA GLY A 306 -27.63 -23.23 23.46
C GLY A 306 -26.72 -23.71 22.32
N VAL A 307 -27.29 -24.17 21.20
CA VAL A 307 -26.50 -24.65 20.04
C VAL A 307 -25.87 -23.49 19.27
N VAL A 308 -26.59 -22.36 19.10
CA VAL A 308 -26.07 -21.18 18.38
C VAL A 308 -24.93 -20.52 19.17
N LEU A 309 -25.12 -20.26 20.46
CA LEU A 309 -24.10 -19.64 21.31
C LEU A 309 -22.91 -20.57 21.59
N GLY A 310 -23.14 -21.87 21.80
CA GLY A 310 -22.09 -22.82 22.17
C GLY A 310 -21.14 -23.23 21.03
N GLY A 311 -21.58 -23.12 19.76
CA GLY A 311 -20.81 -23.57 18.60
C GLY A 311 -20.07 -22.47 17.83
N VAL A 312 -20.67 -21.27 17.70
CA VAL A 312 -20.16 -20.24 16.78
C VAL A 312 -19.17 -19.30 17.45
N VAL A 313 -19.49 -18.81 18.66
CA VAL A 313 -18.65 -17.87 19.43
C VAL A 313 -17.20 -18.36 19.65
N PRO A 314 -16.94 -19.60 20.12
CA PRO A 314 -15.56 -20.06 20.31
C PRO A 314 -14.79 -20.28 19.00
N TYR A 315 -15.46 -20.44 17.86
CA TYR A 315 -14.79 -20.58 16.56
C TYR A 315 -14.24 -19.24 16.07
N VAL A 316 -15.02 -18.16 16.22
CA VAL A 316 -14.59 -16.79 15.91
C VAL A 316 -13.49 -16.30 16.87
N ALA A 317 -13.60 -16.65 18.16
CA ALA A 317 -12.55 -16.35 19.15
C ALA A 317 -11.24 -17.13 18.90
N ALA A 318 -11.32 -18.34 18.31
CA ALA A 318 -10.13 -19.11 17.95
C ALA A 318 -9.36 -18.47 16.78
N SER A 319 -10.06 -18.02 15.73
CA SER A 319 -9.43 -17.40 14.56
C SER A 319 -8.69 -16.09 14.88
N SER A 320 -9.15 -15.31 15.86
CA SER A 320 -8.46 -14.06 16.27
C SER A 320 -7.12 -14.29 16.97
N THR A 321 -6.83 -15.53 17.40
CA THR A 321 -5.60 -15.87 18.14
C THR A 321 -4.47 -16.36 17.21
N GLU A 322 -4.79 -16.85 16.01
CA GLU A 322 -3.80 -17.47 15.12
C GLU A 322 -2.86 -16.46 14.44
N GLY A 323 -3.22 -15.16 14.45
CA GLY A 323 -2.38 -14.06 13.97
C GLY A 323 -1.27 -13.59 14.92
N ARG A 324 -1.23 -14.03 16.19
CA ARG A 324 -0.24 -13.57 17.19
C ARG A 324 0.78 -14.62 17.66
N ILE A 325 0.74 -15.86 17.13
CA ILE A 325 1.62 -16.96 17.57
C ILE A 325 2.54 -17.44 16.44
N ARG A 326 3.43 -16.55 15.95
CA ARG A 326 4.60 -16.93 15.12
C ARG A 326 5.88 -16.12 15.42
N VAL A 327 6.11 -15.78 16.70
CA VAL A 327 7.47 -15.45 17.21
C VAL A 327 7.67 -16.06 18.61
N ASP A 328 7.58 -17.39 18.72
CA ASP A 328 8.67 -18.18 19.31
C ASP A 328 8.46 -19.68 19.12
N SER A 329 9.56 -20.41 18.96
CA SER A 329 9.53 -21.87 18.81
C SER A 329 9.69 -22.57 20.17
N SER A 330 9.15 -23.79 20.29
CA SER A 330 9.22 -24.67 21.50
C SER A 330 8.22 -24.46 22.65
N ALA A 331 6.95 -24.20 22.33
CA ALA A 331 5.86 -24.52 23.25
C ALA A 331 5.47 -26.02 23.12
N GLU A 332 5.93 -26.86 24.04
CA GLU A 332 5.43 -28.24 24.16
C GLU A 332 3.94 -28.21 24.54
N TYR A 333 3.06 -28.55 23.58
CA TYR A 333 1.62 -28.64 23.84
C TYR A 333 1.33 -29.76 24.85
N SER A 334 1.06 -29.34 26.09
CA SER A 334 0.60 -30.22 27.17
C SER A 334 -0.62 -31.02 26.72
N ARG A 335 -0.51 -32.35 26.72
CA ARG A 335 -1.61 -33.28 26.37
C ARG A 335 -2.90 -33.05 27.17
N LYS A 336 -2.87 -32.32 28.30
CA LYS A 336 -4.09 -31.93 29.04
C LYS A 336 -4.98 -30.95 28.29
N ALA A 337 -4.44 -30.10 27.41
CA ALA A 337 -5.23 -29.08 26.70
C ALA A 337 -6.21 -29.70 25.69
N GLN A 338 -5.81 -30.79 25.01
CA GLN A 338 -6.67 -31.50 24.04
C GLN A 338 -7.84 -32.26 24.68
N TRP A 339 -7.76 -32.62 25.96
CA TRP A 339 -8.82 -33.38 26.65
C TRP A 339 -9.88 -32.49 27.32
N LEU A 340 -9.64 -31.18 27.46
CA LEU A 340 -10.58 -30.27 28.09
C LEU A 340 -11.94 -30.19 27.34
N PRO A 341 -11.98 -30.03 25.99
CA PRO A 341 -13.25 -29.98 25.25
C PRO A 341 -14.01 -31.31 25.33
N VAL A 342 -13.30 -32.44 25.31
CA VAL A 342 -13.88 -33.78 25.42
C VAL A 342 -14.49 -34.00 26.81
N GLY A 343 -13.80 -33.59 27.87
CA GLY A 343 -14.30 -33.68 29.24
C GLY A 343 -15.56 -32.84 29.48
N VAL A 344 -15.61 -31.62 28.93
CA VAL A 344 -16.81 -30.77 28.99
C VAL A 344 -17.96 -31.38 28.18
N GLY A 345 -17.70 -31.89 26.97
CA GLY A 345 -18.71 -32.56 26.15
C GLY A 345 -19.32 -33.80 26.83
N VAL A 346 -18.50 -34.63 27.48
CA VAL A 346 -18.97 -35.79 28.25
C VAL A 346 -19.79 -35.36 29.48
N LEU A 347 -19.40 -34.29 30.18
CA LEU A 347 -20.19 -33.77 31.30
C LEU A 347 -21.56 -33.23 30.88
N VAL A 348 -21.63 -32.52 29.75
CA VAL A 348 -22.91 -32.07 29.18
C VAL A 348 -23.78 -33.27 28.81
N LEU A 349 -23.22 -34.27 28.11
CA LEU A 349 -23.97 -35.47 27.72
C LEU A 349 -24.50 -36.24 28.94
N LEU A 350 -23.68 -36.41 29.98
CA LEU A 350 -24.10 -37.03 31.25
C LEU A 350 -25.15 -36.21 32.00
N ALA A 351 -25.10 -34.88 31.94
CA ALA A 351 -26.14 -34.02 32.51
C ALA A 351 -27.47 -34.18 31.75
N THR A 352 -27.44 -34.25 30.41
CA THR A 352 -28.64 -34.48 29.59
C THR A 352 -29.26 -35.86 29.84
N VAL A 353 -28.43 -36.92 29.93
CA VAL A 353 -28.89 -38.28 30.24
C VAL A 353 -29.42 -38.37 31.69
N GLY A 354 -28.72 -37.76 32.65
CA GLY A 354 -29.15 -37.69 34.05
C GLY A 354 -30.49 -36.97 34.21
N LEU A 355 -30.71 -35.88 33.45
CA LEU A 355 -32.00 -35.19 33.39
C LEU A 355 -33.09 -36.11 32.82
N LEU A 356 -32.81 -36.82 31.72
CA LEU A 356 -33.75 -37.75 31.08
C LEU A 356 -34.22 -38.87 32.01
N VAL A 357 -33.30 -39.39 32.83
CA VAL A 357 -33.59 -40.44 33.83
C VAL A 357 -34.33 -39.87 35.05
N ALA A 358 -33.98 -38.67 35.50
CA ALA A 358 -34.63 -38.02 36.64
C ALA A 358 -36.07 -37.55 36.37
N THR A 359 -36.48 -37.38 35.11
CA THR A 359 -37.83 -36.94 34.72
C THR A 359 -38.72 -38.08 34.18
N ASP A 360 -38.43 -39.34 34.50
CA ASP A 360 -39.14 -40.53 34.00
C ASP A 360 -39.26 -40.60 32.45
N GLY A 361 -38.34 -39.96 31.72
CA GLY A 361 -38.40 -39.81 30.26
C GLY A 361 -38.34 -41.14 29.50
N LEU A 362 -37.81 -42.20 30.12
CA LEU A 362 -37.84 -43.55 29.57
C LEU A 362 -39.27 -44.11 29.41
N SER A 363 -40.22 -43.70 30.25
CA SER A 363 -41.63 -44.11 30.15
C SER A 363 -42.34 -43.53 28.93
N ILE A 364 -41.86 -42.42 28.37
CA ILE A 364 -42.38 -41.83 27.14
C ILE A 364 -41.86 -42.60 25.91
N LEU A 365 -40.62 -43.09 25.98
CA LEU A 365 -40.03 -43.93 24.92
C LEU A 365 -40.68 -45.31 24.82
N THR A 366 -41.17 -45.90 25.93
CA THR A 366 -41.95 -47.16 25.90
C THR A 366 -43.39 -47.03 25.42
N VAL A 367 -43.90 -45.81 25.18
CA VAL A 367 -45.24 -45.56 24.61
C VAL A 367 -45.16 -45.30 23.09
N ILE A 368 -43.95 -45.13 22.54
CA ILE A 368 -43.69 -44.80 21.13
C ILE A 368 -43.07 -45.99 20.35
N LEU A 369 -42.79 -47.12 21.04
CA LEU A 369 -42.13 -48.31 20.48
C LEU A 369 -43.03 -49.56 20.54
#